data_AF-A0A7W0KRC0-F1
#
_entry.id   AF-A0A7W0KRC0-F1
#
_cell.length_a   1.000
_cell.length_b   1.000
_cell.length_c   1.000
_cell.angle_alpha   90.00
_cell.angle_beta   90.00
_cell.angle_gamma   90.00
#
_symmetry.space_group_name_H-M   'P 1'
#
loop_
_entity.id
_entity.type
_entity.pdbx_description
1 polymer ?
#
loop_
_entity_poly.entity_id
_entity_poly.type
_entity_poly.pdbx_seq_one_letter_code
_entity_poly.pdbx_strand_id
1 'polypeptide(L)'
;GGQPSGVRVSATVVWSLISIVSLALAVSLEEDGDNGWGRIGVWAGFALAAAVITLAPALRSQLNLSGERAWQVAVAGGVGLAGFWVLFVLPSISQNVSFLATVGCAAGGLAAWLAPGRPNPGPQTW
;
A
#
# COMPACT_ATOMS: atom_id res chain seq x y z
N GLY A 1 -3.49 -37.94 -12.02
CA GLY A 1 -3.01 -37.31 -10.77
C GLY A 1 -3.30 -35.83 -10.84
N GLY A 2 -4.23 -35.34 -10.03
CA GLY A 2 -4.52 -33.91 -9.94
C GLY A 2 -3.45 -33.25 -9.09
N GLN A 3 -2.62 -32.39 -9.71
CA GLN A 3 -1.80 -31.46 -8.94
C GLN A 3 -2.75 -30.58 -8.11
N PRO A 4 -2.57 -30.45 -6.78
CA PRO A 4 -3.32 -29.46 -6.03
C PRO A 4 -2.99 -28.09 -6.62
N SER A 5 -4.00 -27.44 -7.19
CA SER A 5 -3.92 -26.09 -7.72
C SER A 5 -3.73 -25.13 -6.54
N GLY A 6 -2.50 -25.02 -6.05
CA GLY A 6 -2.13 -24.01 -5.08
C GLY A 6 -2.40 -22.64 -5.68
N VAL A 7 -3.23 -21.84 -5.01
CA VAL A 7 -3.44 -20.44 -5.38
C VAL A 7 -2.09 -19.73 -5.30
N ARG A 8 -1.51 -19.39 -6.45
CA ARG A 8 -0.28 -18.59 -6.50
C ARG A 8 -0.64 -17.15 -6.13
N VAL A 9 -0.48 -16.82 -4.85
CA VAL A 9 -0.64 -15.43 -4.41
C VAL A 9 0.55 -14.63 -4.88
N SER A 10 0.30 -13.57 -5.66
CA SER A 10 1.35 -12.65 -6.10
C SER A 10 1.92 -11.90 -4.90
N ALA A 11 3.25 -11.70 -4.87
CA ALA A 11 3.91 -10.90 -3.84
C ALA A 11 3.28 -9.50 -3.69
N THR A 12 2.86 -8.88 -4.79
CA THR A 12 2.15 -7.58 -4.79
C THR A 12 0.86 -7.62 -3.98
N VAL A 13 0.10 -8.72 -4.08
CA VAL A 13 -1.15 -8.90 -3.33
C VAL A 13 -0.85 -9.02 -1.85
N VAL A 14 0.13 -9.86 -1.47
CA VAL A 14 0.53 -10.02 -0.06
C VAL A 14 0.95 -8.69 0.55
N TRP A 15 1.84 -7.95 -0.13
CA TRP A 15 2.32 -6.66 0.37
C TRP A 15 1.21 -5.61 0.47
N SER A 16 0.28 -5.57 -0.49
CA SER A 16 -0.86 -4.65 -0.42
C SER A 16 -1.80 -5.00 0.73
N LEU A 17 -2.06 -6.29 0.97
CA LEU A 17 -2.89 -6.73 2.09
C LEU A 17 -2.24 -6.39 3.43
N ILE A 18 -0.93 -6.61 3.58
CA ILE A 18 -0.18 -6.18 4.76
C ILE A 18 -0.31 -4.67 4.93
N SER A 19 -0.16 -3.88 3.87
CA SER A 19 -0.34 -2.43 3.89
C SER A 19 -1.70 -2.02 4.44
N ILE A 20 -2.76 -2.58 3.88
CA ILE A 20 -4.16 -2.28 4.25
C ILE A 20 -4.43 -2.68 5.71
N VAL A 21 -4.07 -3.90 6.10
CA VAL A 21 -4.33 -4.41 7.45
C VAL A 21 -3.56 -3.62 8.49
N SER A 22 -2.27 -3.36 8.27
CA SER A 22 -1.45 -2.57 9.17
C SER A 22 -1.99 -1.14 9.31
N LEU A 23 -2.36 -0.47 8.22
CA LEU A 23 -2.92 0.88 8.29
C LEU A 23 -4.30 0.91 8.95
N ALA A 24 -5.16 -0.07 8.66
CA ALA A 24 -6.48 -0.19 9.28
C ALA A 24 -6.37 -0.35 10.80
N LEU A 25 -5.44 -1.19 11.26
CA LEU A 25 -5.14 -1.34 12.67
C LEU A 25 -4.53 -0.06 13.25
N ALA A 26 -3.58 0.57 12.56
CA ALA A 26 -2.93 1.79 13.03
C ALA A 26 -3.91 2.95 13.24
N VAL A 27 -4.91 3.10 12.36
CA VAL A 27 -5.92 4.17 12.50
C VAL A 27 -7.06 3.82 13.47
N SER A 28 -7.29 2.53 13.73
CA SER A 28 -8.44 2.08 14.55
C SER A 28 -8.05 1.76 15.99
N LEU A 29 -6.79 1.42 16.25
CA LEU A 29 -6.30 1.21 17.61
C LEU A 29 -6.21 2.55 18.34
N GLU A 30 -6.66 2.53 19.59
CA GLU A 30 -6.57 3.67 20.49
C GLU A 30 -5.21 3.66 21.19
N GLU A 31 -4.53 4.80 21.16
CA GLU A 31 -3.28 5.05 21.89
C GLU A 31 -3.34 6.46 22.47
N ASP A 32 -3.00 6.61 23.75
CA ASP A 32 -3.14 7.86 24.52
C ASP A 32 -4.59 8.41 24.59
N GLY A 33 -5.59 7.53 24.54
CA GLY A 33 -7.02 7.91 24.71
C GLY A 33 -7.69 8.46 23.45
N ASP A 34 -7.02 8.37 22.29
CA ASP A 34 -7.58 8.75 20.98
C ASP A 34 -7.13 7.74 19.90
N ASN A 35 -7.80 7.74 18.75
CA ASN A 35 -7.45 6.90 17.61
C ASN A 35 -7.16 7.76 16.37
N GLY A 36 -6.71 7.13 15.29
CA GLY A 36 -6.40 7.84 14.05
C GLY A 36 -7.61 8.58 13.45
N TRP A 37 -8.82 8.07 13.62
CA TRP A 37 -10.03 8.74 13.12
C TRP A 37 -10.33 10.05 13.85
N GLY A 38 -10.12 10.10 15.18
CA GLY A 38 -10.26 11.32 15.97
C GLY A 38 -9.11 12.30 15.74
N ARG A 39 -7.86 11.79 15.72
CA ARG A 39 -6.65 12.61 15.68
C ARG A 39 -6.37 13.26 14.32
N ILE A 40 -6.51 12.51 13.22
CA ILE A 40 -6.12 12.97 11.88
C ILE A 40 -7.30 13.00 10.89
N GLY A 41 -8.47 12.52 11.29
CA GLY A 41 -9.72 12.65 10.54
C GLY A 41 -9.65 12.08 9.12
N VAL A 42 -9.90 12.94 8.13
CA VAL A 42 -9.94 12.55 6.69
C VAL A 42 -8.62 11.92 6.22
N TRP A 43 -7.49 12.29 6.85
CA TRP A 43 -6.19 11.70 6.50
C TRP A 43 -6.10 10.20 6.81
N ALA A 44 -6.82 9.70 7.83
CA ALA A 44 -6.91 8.26 8.09
C ALA A 44 -7.60 7.53 6.93
N GLY A 45 -8.71 8.09 6.44
CA GLY A 45 -9.41 7.58 5.26
C GLY A 45 -8.56 7.64 3.99
N PHE A 46 -7.82 8.75 3.80
CA PHE A 46 -6.88 8.90 2.69
C PHE A 46 -5.78 7.83 2.72
N ALA A 47 -5.16 7.58 3.88
CA ALA A 47 -4.11 6.56 4.01
C ALA A 47 -4.64 5.16 3.64
N LEU A 48 -5.84 4.81 4.10
CA LEU A 48 -6.49 3.56 3.74
C LEU A 48 -6.81 3.47 2.25
N ALA A 49 -7.36 4.54 1.66
CA ALA A 49 -7.65 4.59 0.23
C ALA A 49 -6.36 4.44 -0.60
N ALA A 50 -5.29 5.14 -0.22
CA ALA A 50 -3.99 5.03 -0.86
C ALA A 50 -3.42 3.61 -0.79
N ALA A 51 -3.56 2.93 0.36
CA ALA A 51 -3.18 1.53 0.52
C ALA A 51 -4.02 0.58 -0.36
N VAL A 52 -5.32 0.79 -0.45
CA VAL A 52 -6.20 -0.01 -1.32
C VAL A 52 -5.83 0.19 -2.80
N ILE A 53 -5.47 1.40 -3.19
CA ILE A 53 -5.06 1.72 -4.56
C ILE A 53 -3.78 0.96 -4.98
N THR A 54 -2.88 0.60 -4.04
CA THR A 54 -1.71 -0.24 -4.39
C THR A 54 -2.08 -1.64 -4.88
N LEU A 55 -3.33 -2.07 -4.66
CA LEU A 55 -3.88 -3.35 -5.13
C LEU A 55 -4.27 -3.33 -6.62
N ALA A 56 -4.31 -2.15 -7.26
CA ALA A 56 -4.74 -2.00 -8.66
C ALA A 56 -4.06 -2.96 -9.67
N PRO A 57 -2.74 -3.27 -9.59
CA PRO A 57 -2.09 -4.22 -10.49
C PRO A 57 -2.66 -5.64 -10.39
N ALA A 58 -3.10 -6.04 -9.20
CA ALA A 58 -3.73 -7.35 -9.00
C ALA A 58 -5.15 -7.41 -9.57
N LEU A 59 -5.84 -6.26 -9.61
CA LEU A 59 -7.21 -6.12 -10.11
C LEU A 59 -7.27 -5.60 -11.56
N ARG A 60 -6.13 -5.57 -12.27
CA ARG A 60 -6.03 -4.94 -13.59
C ARG A 60 -7.06 -5.46 -14.61
N SER A 61 -7.38 -6.74 -14.56
CA SER A 61 -8.37 -7.37 -15.45
C SER A 61 -9.80 -6.96 -15.12
N GLN A 62 -10.13 -6.83 -13.84
CA GLN A 62 -11.44 -6.42 -13.36
C GLN A 62 -11.67 -4.92 -13.61
N LEU A 63 -10.59 -4.13 -13.58
CA LEU A 63 -10.60 -2.68 -13.81
C LEU A 63 -10.39 -2.30 -15.28
N ASN A 64 -10.21 -3.28 -16.17
CA ASN A 64 -9.91 -3.07 -17.59
C ASN A 64 -8.72 -2.12 -17.84
N LEU A 65 -7.66 -2.26 -17.05
CA LEU A 65 -6.45 -1.43 -17.12
C LEU A 65 -5.32 -2.14 -17.87
N SER A 66 -4.55 -1.37 -18.65
CA SER A 66 -3.25 -1.84 -19.14
C SER A 66 -2.29 -2.04 -17.96
N GLY A 67 -1.28 -2.91 -18.14
CA GLY A 67 -0.28 -3.17 -17.10
C GLY A 67 0.44 -1.90 -16.63
N GLU A 68 0.79 -1.03 -17.57
CA GLU A 68 1.42 0.27 -17.29
C GLU A 68 0.51 1.20 -16.48
N ARG A 69 -0.76 1.36 -16.88
CA ARG A 69 -1.72 2.19 -16.13
C ARG A 69 -1.97 1.64 -14.74
N ALA A 70 -2.11 0.32 -14.60
CA ALA A 70 -2.30 -0.31 -13.30
C ALA A 70 -1.08 -0.10 -12.38
N TRP A 71 0.13 -0.13 -12.93
CA TRP A 71 1.35 0.21 -12.21
C TRP A 71 1.40 1.70 -11.80
N GLN A 72 1.08 2.62 -12.72
CA GLN A 72 1.02 4.06 -12.42
C GLN A 72 0.03 4.37 -11.30
N VAL A 73 -1.13 3.70 -11.29
CA VAL A 73 -2.13 3.82 -10.22
C VAL A 73 -1.55 3.32 -8.89
N ALA A 74 -0.87 2.18 -8.87
CA ALA A 74 -0.21 1.69 -7.67
C ALA A 74 0.87 2.65 -7.15
N VAL A 75 1.66 3.24 -8.05
CA VAL A 75 2.67 4.26 -7.70
C VAL A 75 2.01 5.50 -7.10
N ALA A 76 0.88 5.95 -7.65
CA ALA A 76 0.13 7.07 -7.07
C ALA A 76 -0.32 6.76 -5.63
N GLY A 77 -0.81 5.55 -5.36
CA GLY A 77 -1.11 5.07 -4.01
C GLY A 77 0.13 5.07 -3.11
N GLY A 78 1.26 4.52 -3.60
CA GLY A 78 2.53 4.49 -2.86
C GLY A 78 3.07 5.88 -2.54
N VAL A 79 2.96 6.84 -3.45
CA VAL A 79 3.34 8.25 -3.21
C VAL A 79 2.42 8.89 -2.18
N GLY A 80 1.11 8.62 -2.24
CA GLY A 80 0.16 9.04 -1.22
C GLY A 80 0.53 8.52 0.18
N LEU A 81 0.90 7.25 0.28
CA LEU A 81 1.39 6.64 1.52
C LEU A 81 2.69 7.27 2.02
N ALA A 82 3.63 7.57 1.12
CA ALA A 82 4.87 8.25 1.48
C ALA A 82 4.58 9.66 2.03
N GLY A 83 3.67 10.41 1.38
CA GLY A 83 3.24 11.73 1.87
C GLY A 83 2.57 11.64 3.25
N PHE A 84 1.66 10.68 3.43
CA PHE A 84 1.03 10.40 4.73
C PHE A 84 2.07 10.06 5.81
N TRP A 85 3.04 9.20 5.49
CA TRP A 85 4.09 8.79 6.40
C TRP A 85 4.94 9.98 6.86
N VAL A 86 5.36 10.84 5.92
CA VAL A 86 6.15 12.05 6.23
C VAL A 86 5.37 13.03 7.10
N LEU A 87 4.09 13.25 6.82
CA LEU A 87 3.31 14.27 7.48
C LEU A 87 2.80 13.87 8.87
N PHE A 88 2.46 12.60 9.09
CA PHE A 88 1.76 12.16 10.30
C PHE A 88 2.50 11.11 11.11
N VAL A 89 3.16 10.16 10.43
CA VAL A 89 3.82 9.04 11.12
C VAL A 89 5.19 9.45 11.65
N LEU A 90 5.98 10.15 10.83
CA LEU A 90 7.32 10.63 11.19
C LEU A 90 7.33 11.52 12.45
N PRO A 91 6.44 12.52 12.60
CA PRO A 91 6.37 13.34 13.81
C PRO A 91 5.99 12.57 15.08
N SER A 92 5.35 11.42 14.95
CA SER A 92 4.86 10.60 16.06
C SER A 92 5.49 9.19 16.07
N ILE A 93 6.70 9.05 15.52
CA ILE A 93 7.34 7.75 15.25
C ILE A 93 7.57 6.88 16.50
N SER A 94 7.57 7.49 17.69
CA SER A 94 7.73 6.80 18.97
C SER A 94 6.48 6.03 19.43
N GLN A 95 5.32 6.26 18.82
CA GLN A 95 4.06 5.60 19.19
C GLN A 95 3.97 4.18 18.59
N ASN A 96 3.27 3.27 19.28
CA ASN A 96 3.10 1.90 18.81
C ASN A 96 2.28 1.84 17.51
N VAL A 97 1.23 2.67 17.39
CA VAL A 97 0.44 2.78 16.16
C VAL A 97 1.27 3.33 15.00
N SER A 98 2.26 4.19 15.27
CA SER A 98 3.17 4.74 14.25
C SER A 98 4.14 3.70 13.69
N PHE A 99 4.55 2.72 14.50
CA PHE A 99 5.29 1.56 14.00
C PHE A 99 4.43 0.80 12.97
N LEU A 100 3.17 0.51 13.32
CA LEU A 100 2.28 -0.23 12.44
C LEU A 100 1.95 0.55 11.17
N ALA A 101 1.76 1.87 11.27
CA ALA A 101 1.59 2.75 10.12
C ALA A 101 2.85 2.76 9.22
N THR A 102 4.05 2.74 9.80
CA THR A 102 5.31 2.66 9.06
C THR A 102 5.42 1.34 8.30
N VAL A 103 5.11 0.21 8.94
CA VAL A 103 5.05 -1.10 8.28
C VAL A 103 4.05 -1.06 7.13
N GLY A 104 2.87 -0.48 7.35
CA GLY A 104 1.84 -0.35 6.33
C GLY A 104 2.27 0.48 5.12
N CYS A 105 2.91 1.64 5.35
CA CYS A 105 3.42 2.50 4.29
C CYS A 105 4.56 1.82 3.50
N ALA A 106 5.50 1.18 4.20
CA ALA A 106 6.60 0.46 3.57
C ALA A 106 6.09 -0.72 2.72
N ALA A 107 5.14 -1.49 3.24
CA ALA A 107 4.50 -2.58 2.52
C ALA A 107 3.77 -2.10 1.25
N GLY A 108 3.03 -0.99 1.32
CA GLY A 108 2.35 -0.41 0.17
C GLY A 108 3.33 0.10 -0.90
N GLY A 109 4.42 0.73 -0.48
CA GLY A 109 5.53 1.12 -1.36
C GLY A 109 6.18 -0.08 -2.05
N LEU A 110 6.44 -1.17 -1.31
CA LEU A 110 6.96 -2.43 -1.87
C LEU A 110 5.98 -3.08 -2.84
N ALA A 111 4.68 -3.05 -2.54
CA ALA A 111 3.65 -3.55 -3.44
C ALA A 111 3.70 -2.85 -4.81
N ALA A 112 3.77 -1.51 -4.81
CA ALA A 112 3.90 -0.72 -6.03
C ALA A 112 5.24 -0.94 -6.75
N TRP A 113 6.34 -1.09 -6.00
CA TRP A 113 7.68 -1.30 -6.56
C TRP A 113 7.82 -2.65 -7.28
N LEU A 114 7.21 -3.69 -6.71
CA LEU A 114 7.23 -5.07 -7.21
C LEU A 114 6.09 -5.37 -8.20
N ALA A 115 5.19 -4.42 -8.45
CA ALA A 115 4.03 -4.63 -9.28
C ALA A 115 4.40 -4.88 -10.76
N PRO A 116 3.70 -5.81 -11.44
CA PRO A 116 3.86 -6.04 -12.87
C PRO A 116 3.50 -4.79 -13.68
N GLY A 117 4.14 -4.59 -14.84
CA GLY A 117 3.87 -3.45 -15.72
C GLY A 117 4.76 -2.23 -15.47
N ARG A 118 5.68 -2.32 -14.51
CA ARG A 118 6.77 -1.37 -14.34
C ARG A 118 7.62 -1.30 -15.62
N PRO A 119 7.92 -0.11 -16.16
CA PRO A 119 8.84 0.03 -17.28
C PRO A 119 10.20 -0.59 -16.93
N ASN A 120 10.63 -1.60 -17.69
CA ASN A 120 12.00 -2.08 -17.62
C ASN A 120 12.88 -1.02 -18.30
N PRO A 121 13.88 -0.45 -17.61
CA PRO A 121 14.93 0.27 -18.30
C PRO A 121 15.72 -0.76 -19.12
N GLY A 122 15.29 -1.03 -20.35
CA GLY A 122 16.08 -1.78 -21.30
C GLY A 122 17.42 -1.07 -21.53
N PRO A 123 18.46 -1.79 -21.98
CA PRO A 123 19.74 -1.14 -22.33
C PRO A 123 19.46 -0.04 -23.34
N GLN A 124 19.74 1.21 -22.96
CA GLN A 124 19.64 2.34 -23.87
C GLN A 124 20.79 2.21 -24.88
N THR A 125 20.45 1.69 -26.06
CA THR A 125 21.35 1.73 -27.22
C THR A 125 21.36 3.17 -27.72
N TRP A 126 22.29 3.97 -27.22
CA TRP A 126 22.70 5.24 -27.81
C TRP A 126 23.66 4.96 -28.97
#